data_AF-A0A1Q2D0J5-F1
#
_entry.id   AF-A0A1Q2D0J5-F1
#
_cell.length_a   1.000
_cell.length_b   1.000
_cell.length_c   1.000
_cell.angle_alpha   90.00
_cell.angle_beta   90.00
_cell.angle_gamma   90.00
#
_symmetry.space_group_name_H-M   'P 1'
#
loop_
_entity.id
_entity.type
_entity.pdbx_description
1 polymer ?
#
loop_
_entity_poly.entity_id
_entity_poly.type
_entity_poly.pdbx_seq_one_letter_code
_entity_poly.pdbx_strand_id
1 'polypeptide(L)'
;MDVQETGRSILYMVESNPGAGFGLLLAFMFFGPKSLRGSTSGAIVIHLFGGIHEIYFPYVLMRPVMLLATIGGSMSGLLVASLTGAGLSAPPSPGSILAYFAVTPPGGHVSMLLTVATATAVSFIIAAALLKFGKGSDDSAEVAAAAAATGTAAPGGDVSAVAGGDIRKVVVACDAGMGSSVMVAGQLKKKLSPYGVEVIHTPVDEIPIDTTVVLTQEGLAARAAKRVPGSLIVAFKTYMGDPAFDRVEQAIREGRDLTANGLGEASGAAPAEAAAPASVAAPARKAKSNSERLRTATSVDEVLELLTPQEEEIHS
;
A
#
# COMPACT_ATOMS: atom_id res chain seq x y z
N MET A 1 -26.28 34.26 -6.82
CA MET A 1 -27.69 33.91 -7.08
C MET A 1 -28.12 32.96 -5.99
N ASP A 2 -29.23 33.26 -5.33
CA ASP A 2 -29.77 32.44 -4.25
C ASP A 2 -30.53 31.23 -4.84
N VAL A 3 -30.45 30.08 -4.17
CA VAL A 3 -31.18 28.86 -4.56
C VAL A 3 -32.69 29.09 -4.50
N GLN A 4 -33.16 29.93 -3.58
CA GLN A 4 -34.59 30.23 -3.42
C GLN A 4 -35.21 30.89 -4.66
N GLU A 5 -34.41 31.65 -5.43
CA GLU A 5 -34.90 32.39 -6.60
C GLU A 5 -34.62 31.66 -7.92
N THR A 6 -33.53 30.90 -7.99
CA THR A 6 -33.03 30.34 -9.26
C THR A 6 -32.99 28.80 -9.29
N GLY A 7 -33.33 28.14 -8.18
CA GLY A 7 -33.29 26.68 -8.03
C GLY A 7 -31.88 26.08 -8.04
N ARG A 8 -30.83 26.93 -8.11
CA ARG A 8 -29.43 26.52 -8.15
C ARG A 8 -28.50 27.64 -7.66
N SER A 9 -27.34 27.29 -7.13
CA SER A 9 -26.33 28.26 -6.72
C SER A 9 -24.93 27.81 -7.10
N ILE A 10 -24.16 28.77 -7.62
CA ILE A 10 -22.71 28.63 -7.86
C ILE A 10 -21.93 28.52 -6.54
N LEU A 11 -22.46 29.05 -5.43
CA LEU A 11 -21.78 29.03 -4.13
C LEU A 11 -21.52 27.61 -3.64
N TYR A 12 -22.42 26.68 -3.96
CA TYR A 12 -22.24 25.27 -3.64
C TYR A 12 -21.11 24.61 -4.42
N MET A 13 -20.59 25.26 -5.47
CA MET A 13 -19.46 24.80 -6.27
C MET A 13 -18.13 25.45 -5.87
N VAL A 14 -18.12 26.48 -5.01
CA VAL A 14 -16.90 27.24 -4.71
C VAL A 14 -15.86 26.39 -4.00
N GLU A 15 -16.28 25.68 -2.95
CA GLU A 15 -15.37 24.86 -2.15
C GLU A 15 -15.30 23.42 -2.65
N SER A 16 -16.45 22.87 -3.06
CA SER A 16 -16.58 21.43 -3.31
C SER A 16 -16.19 21.00 -4.73
N ASN A 17 -15.70 21.89 -5.60
CA ASN A 17 -15.39 21.55 -6.99
C ASN A 17 -14.22 20.57 -7.06
N PRO A 18 -14.45 19.30 -7.46
CA PRO A 18 -13.39 18.30 -7.46
C PRO A 18 -12.33 18.55 -8.55
N GLY A 19 -12.62 19.40 -9.53
CA GLY A 19 -11.82 19.56 -10.74
C GLY A 19 -10.39 20.04 -10.46
N ALA A 20 -10.21 21.04 -9.60
CA ALA A 20 -8.89 21.62 -9.33
C ALA A 20 -7.94 20.62 -8.66
N GLY A 21 -8.39 19.93 -7.60
CA GLY A 21 -7.62 18.87 -6.95
C GLY A 21 -7.37 17.68 -7.87
N PHE A 22 -8.35 17.29 -8.70
CA PHE A 22 -8.18 16.21 -9.66
C PHE A 22 -7.10 16.52 -10.71
N GLY A 23 -7.06 17.75 -11.24
CA GLY A 23 -6.03 18.20 -12.17
C GLY A 23 -4.61 18.15 -11.57
N LEU A 24 -4.47 18.56 -10.31
CA LEU A 24 -3.21 18.47 -9.57
C LEU A 24 -2.75 17.02 -9.42
N LEU A 25 -3.63 16.13 -8.99
CA LEU A 25 -3.31 14.71 -8.79
C LEU A 25 -2.94 14.02 -10.11
N LEU A 26 -3.63 14.34 -11.22
CA LEU A 26 -3.25 13.87 -12.55
C LEU A 26 -1.83 14.31 -12.93
N ALA A 27 -1.45 15.57 -12.63
CA ALA A 27 -0.12 16.06 -12.93
C ALA A 27 0.96 15.31 -12.12
N PHE A 28 0.69 14.99 -10.86
CA PHE A 28 1.58 14.14 -10.05
C PHE A 28 1.66 12.70 -10.56
N MET A 29 0.55 12.13 -11.04
CA MET A 29 0.53 10.78 -11.61
C MET A 29 1.42 10.67 -12.85
N PHE A 30 1.41 11.68 -13.73
CA PHE A 30 2.17 11.64 -14.99
C PHE A 30 3.57 12.25 -14.92
N PHE A 31 3.72 13.38 -14.21
CA PHE A 31 4.95 14.18 -14.17
C PHE A 31 5.59 14.28 -12.78
N GLY A 32 4.92 13.77 -11.76
CA GLY A 32 5.45 13.73 -10.40
C GLY A 32 6.49 12.62 -10.19
N PRO A 33 7.12 12.60 -9.00
CA PRO A 33 8.09 11.59 -8.59
C PRO A 33 7.55 10.17 -8.75
N LYS A 34 8.35 9.25 -9.30
CA LYS A 34 7.92 7.87 -9.58
C LYS A 34 7.41 7.13 -8.33
N SER A 35 8.02 7.40 -7.17
CA SER A 35 7.64 6.83 -5.88
C SER A 35 6.22 7.17 -5.43
N LEU A 36 5.65 8.28 -5.89
CA LEU A 36 4.30 8.72 -5.53
C LEU A 36 3.22 8.26 -6.51
N ARG A 37 3.58 7.86 -7.73
CA ARG A 37 2.58 7.55 -8.78
C ARG A 37 1.62 6.43 -8.39
N GLY A 38 2.13 5.43 -7.66
CA GLY A 38 1.34 4.31 -7.17
C GLY A 38 0.27 4.72 -6.15
N SER A 39 0.60 5.59 -5.20
CA SER A 39 -0.38 6.11 -4.23
C SER A 39 -1.27 7.21 -4.82
N THR A 40 -0.77 7.94 -5.82
CA THR A 40 -1.54 9.01 -6.50
C THR A 40 -2.77 8.47 -7.22
N SER A 41 -2.69 7.27 -7.81
CA SER A 41 -3.85 6.66 -8.47
C SER A 41 -4.98 6.36 -7.48
N GLY A 42 -4.66 5.88 -6.27
CA GLY A 42 -5.64 5.70 -5.20
C GLY A 42 -6.22 7.02 -4.71
N ALA A 43 -5.37 8.04 -4.53
CA ALA A 43 -5.80 9.38 -4.15
C ALA A 43 -6.76 10.00 -5.17
N ILE A 44 -6.56 9.78 -6.48
CA ILE A 44 -7.48 10.23 -7.53
C ILE A 44 -8.87 9.64 -7.34
N VAL A 45 -8.97 8.35 -7.06
CA VAL A 45 -10.27 7.68 -6.88
C VAL A 45 -11.00 8.22 -5.65
N ILE A 46 -10.29 8.35 -4.53
CA ILE A 46 -10.83 8.88 -3.28
C ILE A 46 -11.26 10.35 -3.42
N HIS A 47 -10.46 11.16 -4.11
CA HIS A 47 -10.77 12.57 -4.36
C HIS A 47 -12.01 12.72 -5.25
N LEU A 48 -11.98 12.12 -6.43
CA LEU A 48 -12.99 12.37 -7.47
C LEU A 48 -14.33 11.69 -7.14
N PHE A 49 -14.30 10.42 -6.74
CA PHE A 49 -15.51 9.64 -6.47
C PHE A 49 -15.89 9.61 -4.99
N GLY A 50 -14.90 9.63 -4.09
CA GLY A 50 -15.14 9.71 -2.65
C GLY A 50 -15.45 11.12 -2.16
N GLY A 51 -14.97 12.16 -2.87
CA GLY A 51 -15.24 13.56 -2.51
C GLY A 51 -14.47 14.05 -1.29
N ILE A 52 -13.39 13.36 -0.91
CA ILE A 52 -12.49 13.74 0.18
C ILE A 52 -11.36 14.58 -0.41
N HIS A 53 -11.48 15.90 -0.28
CA HIS A 53 -10.59 16.88 -0.93
C HIS A 53 -9.29 17.10 -0.15
N GLU A 54 -9.21 16.60 1.07
CA GLU A 54 -8.02 16.63 1.91
C GLU A 54 -6.91 15.73 1.33
N ILE A 55 -7.25 14.76 0.48
CA ILE A 55 -6.29 13.80 -0.05
C ILE A 55 -5.27 14.42 -1.01
N TYR A 56 -5.55 15.60 -1.58
CA TYR A 56 -4.58 16.33 -2.40
C TYR A 56 -3.69 17.27 -1.57
N PHE A 57 -4.03 17.58 -0.31
CA PHE A 57 -3.24 18.48 0.55
C PHE A 57 -1.79 18.04 0.73
N PRO A 58 -1.46 16.76 0.93
CA PRO A 58 -0.07 16.32 1.03
C PRO A 58 0.76 16.74 -0.18
N TYR A 59 0.18 16.73 -1.39
CA TYR A 59 0.87 17.12 -2.63
C TYR A 59 1.14 18.62 -2.71
N VAL A 60 0.26 19.44 -2.14
CA VAL A 60 0.48 20.89 -2.00
C VAL A 60 1.49 21.18 -0.90
N LEU A 61 1.44 20.46 0.22
CA LEU A 61 2.37 20.63 1.34
C LEU A 61 3.79 20.17 0.99
N MET A 62 3.94 19.15 0.13
CA MET A 62 5.24 18.77 -0.45
C MET A 62 5.87 19.96 -1.17
N ARG A 63 5.10 20.64 -2.02
CA ARG A 63 5.61 21.73 -2.86
C ARG A 63 4.62 22.87 -2.81
N PRO A 64 4.75 23.82 -1.86
CA PRO A 64 3.76 24.88 -1.64
C PRO A 64 3.41 25.70 -2.89
N VAL A 65 4.33 25.80 -3.85
CA VAL A 65 4.10 26.45 -5.15
C VAL A 65 2.94 25.79 -5.94
N MET A 66 2.62 24.52 -5.70
CA MET A 66 1.47 23.81 -6.28
C MET A 66 0.13 24.41 -5.90
N LEU A 67 0.06 25.22 -4.84
CA LEU A 67 -1.13 25.99 -4.49
C LEU A 67 -1.57 26.91 -5.65
N LEU A 68 -0.63 27.40 -6.47
CA LEU A 68 -0.96 28.19 -7.66
C LEU A 68 -1.79 27.39 -8.67
N ALA A 69 -1.56 26.09 -8.77
CA ALA A 69 -2.32 25.22 -9.67
C ALA A 69 -3.77 25.06 -9.21
N THR A 70 -3.99 24.85 -7.90
CA THR A 70 -5.35 24.71 -7.36
C THR A 70 -6.10 26.03 -7.39
N ILE A 71 -5.45 27.16 -7.08
CA ILE A 71 -6.03 28.51 -7.23
C ILE A 71 -6.42 28.75 -8.69
N GLY A 72 -5.50 28.54 -9.63
CA GLY A 72 -5.76 28.76 -11.06
C GLY A 72 -6.88 27.86 -11.61
N GLY A 73 -6.91 26.60 -11.18
CA GLY A 73 -7.99 25.66 -11.51
C GLY A 73 -9.35 26.12 -10.98
N SER A 74 -9.45 26.42 -9.68
CA SER A 74 -10.70 26.85 -9.06
C SER A 74 -11.22 28.17 -9.63
N MET A 75 -10.35 29.15 -9.84
CA MET A 75 -10.73 30.43 -10.46
C MET A 75 -11.26 30.23 -11.89
N SER A 76 -10.58 29.40 -12.69
CA SER A 76 -10.99 29.15 -14.08
C SER A 76 -12.30 28.37 -14.16
N GLY A 77 -12.49 27.38 -13.29
CA GLY A 77 -13.76 26.67 -13.15
C GLY A 77 -14.89 27.61 -12.76
N LEU A 78 -14.70 28.45 -11.74
CA LEU A 78 -15.73 29.41 -11.30
C LEU A 78 -16.05 30.46 -12.36
N LEU A 79 -15.07 30.89 -13.14
CA LEU A 79 -15.31 31.76 -14.29
C LEU A 79 -16.23 31.07 -15.32
N VAL A 80 -15.93 29.82 -15.71
CA VAL A 80 -16.77 29.05 -16.63
C VAL A 80 -18.16 28.79 -16.03
N ALA A 81 -18.26 28.50 -14.73
CA ALA A 81 -19.52 28.35 -14.04
C ALA A 81 -20.35 29.64 -14.12
N SER A 82 -19.73 30.79 -13.89
CA SER A 82 -20.40 32.09 -13.98
C SER A 82 -20.87 32.41 -15.41
N LEU A 83 -20.08 32.07 -16.43
CA LEU A 83 -20.42 32.33 -17.83
C LEU A 83 -21.52 31.39 -18.36
N THR A 84 -21.51 30.13 -17.92
CA THR A 84 -22.46 29.09 -18.37
C THR A 84 -23.68 28.96 -17.47
N GLY A 85 -23.74 29.76 -16.40
CA GLY A 85 -24.77 29.70 -15.37
C GLY A 85 -24.79 28.36 -14.61
N ALA A 86 -23.64 27.69 -14.44
CA ALA A 86 -23.57 26.46 -13.66
C ALA A 86 -23.94 26.72 -12.18
N GLY A 87 -24.57 25.74 -11.55
CA GLY A 87 -24.94 25.78 -10.14
C GLY A 87 -25.57 24.47 -9.70
N LEU A 88 -25.56 24.22 -8.40
CA LEU A 88 -26.14 23.03 -7.77
C LEU A 88 -27.39 23.42 -6.98
N SER A 89 -28.36 22.51 -6.86
CA SER A 89 -29.59 22.73 -6.09
C SER A 89 -29.40 22.60 -4.58
N ALA A 90 -28.32 21.92 -4.15
CA ALA A 90 -27.94 21.72 -2.77
C ALA A 90 -26.40 21.64 -2.63
N PRO A 91 -25.83 21.84 -1.44
CA PRO A 91 -24.41 21.59 -1.21
C PRO A 91 -24.12 20.08 -1.36
N PRO A 92 -23.15 19.69 -2.21
CA PRO A 92 -22.76 18.29 -2.36
C PRO A 92 -21.95 17.86 -1.13
N SER A 93 -22.33 16.74 -0.53
CA SER A 93 -21.59 16.13 0.59
C SER A 93 -21.59 14.61 0.47
N PRO A 94 -20.41 13.97 0.36
CA PRO A 94 -19.08 14.55 0.14
C PRO A 94 -18.97 15.34 -1.18
N GLY A 95 -17.89 16.10 -1.39
CA GLY A 95 -17.64 16.90 -2.60
C GLY A 95 -17.28 16.08 -3.85
N SER A 96 -17.89 14.91 -4.04
CA SER A 96 -17.58 13.98 -5.14
C SER A 96 -18.27 14.37 -6.44
N ILE A 97 -17.75 13.90 -7.57
CA ILE A 97 -18.42 14.06 -8.86
C ILE A 97 -19.81 13.40 -8.88
N LEU A 98 -19.97 12.31 -8.13
CA LEU A 98 -21.26 11.62 -8.01
C LEU A 98 -22.29 12.47 -7.26
N ALA A 99 -21.88 13.11 -6.16
CA ALA A 99 -22.72 14.06 -5.44
C ALA A 99 -23.09 15.25 -6.33
N TYR A 100 -22.13 15.78 -7.11
CA TYR A 100 -22.39 16.82 -8.10
C TYR A 100 -23.48 16.41 -9.09
N PHE A 101 -23.42 15.21 -9.66
CA PHE A 101 -24.47 14.71 -10.55
C PHE A 101 -25.83 14.62 -9.84
N ALA A 102 -25.86 14.17 -8.59
CA ALA A 102 -27.09 14.03 -7.81
C ALA A 102 -27.78 15.38 -7.51
N VAL A 103 -27.00 16.43 -7.25
CA VAL A 103 -27.52 17.77 -6.91
C VAL A 103 -27.44 18.78 -8.06
N THR A 104 -27.12 18.34 -9.28
CA THR A 104 -27.19 19.22 -10.45
C THR A 104 -28.63 19.23 -10.99
N PRO A 105 -29.29 20.40 -11.12
CA PRO A 105 -30.62 20.48 -11.69
C PRO A 105 -30.66 19.97 -13.15
N PRO A 106 -31.81 19.43 -13.61
CA PRO A 106 -32.00 19.03 -15.00
C PRO A 106 -31.61 20.15 -15.99
N GLY A 107 -30.85 19.79 -17.03
CA GLY A 107 -30.31 20.74 -18.01
C GLY A 107 -29.02 21.45 -17.58
N GLY A 108 -28.61 21.34 -16.31
CA GLY A 108 -27.38 21.95 -15.79
C GLY A 108 -26.11 21.11 -15.95
N HIS A 109 -26.22 19.83 -16.33
CA HIS A 109 -25.10 18.88 -16.32
C HIS A 109 -23.96 19.27 -17.27
N VAL A 110 -24.27 19.85 -18.43
CA VAL A 110 -23.24 20.29 -19.39
C VAL A 110 -22.41 21.43 -18.79
N SER A 111 -23.06 22.46 -18.23
CA SER A 111 -22.37 23.57 -17.56
C SER A 111 -21.56 23.11 -16.35
N MET A 112 -22.09 22.15 -15.59
CA MET A 112 -21.38 21.52 -14.47
C MET A 112 -20.12 20.77 -14.94
N LEU A 113 -20.24 19.92 -15.96
CA LEU A 113 -19.10 19.17 -16.49
C LEU A 113 -18.05 20.08 -17.11
N LEU A 114 -18.45 21.12 -17.84
CA LEU A 114 -17.54 22.14 -18.37
C LEU A 114 -16.78 22.86 -17.25
N THR A 115 -17.47 23.17 -16.15
CA THR A 115 -16.86 23.78 -14.96
C THR A 115 -15.78 22.88 -14.35
N VAL A 116 -16.11 21.60 -14.10
CA VAL A 116 -15.16 20.63 -13.53
C VAL A 116 -14.00 20.37 -14.49
N ALA A 117 -14.29 20.12 -15.77
CA ALA A 117 -13.28 19.85 -16.79
C ALA A 117 -12.31 21.03 -16.99
N THR A 118 -12.82 22.27 -16.98
CA THR A 118 -11.96 23.46 -17.07
C THR A 118 -11.04 23.58 -15.86
N ALA A 119 -11.57 23.40 -14.65
CA ALA A 119 -10.78 23.43 -13.43
C ALA A 119 -9.68 22.36 -13.44
N THR A 120 -10.01 21.15 -13.90
CA THR A 120 -9.05 20.05 -14.08
C THR A 120 -7.98 20.38 -15.10
N ALA A 121 -8.35 20.85 -16.28
CA ALA A 121 -7.41 21.16 -17.35
C ALA A 121 -6.42 22.27 -16.93
N VAL A 122 -6.91 23.36 -16.37
CA VAL A 122 -6.07 24.49 -15.96
C VAL A 122 -5.14 24.09 -14.80
N SER A 123 -5.67 23.44 -13.76
CA SER A 123 -4.86 22.96 -12.64
C SER A 123 -3.79 21.97 -13.12
N PHE A 124 -4.15 21.03 -13.99
CA PHE A 124 -3.21 20.06 -14.57
C PHE A 124 -2.08 20.74 -15.35
N ILE A 125 -2.40 21.72 -16.21
CA ILE A 125 -1.40 22.42 -17.02
C ILE A 125 -0.43 23.19 -16.12
N ILE A 126 -0.94 23.93 -15.14
CA ILE A 126 -0.10 24.70 -14.21
C ILE A 126 0.77 23.75 -13.39
N ALA A 127 0.19 22.70 -12.80
CA ALA A 127 0.93 21.72 -12.01
C ALA A 127 1.98 20.98 -12.85
N ALA A 128 1.66 20.56 -14.07
CA ALA A 128 2.60 19.91 -14.98
C ALA A 128 3.78 20.83 -15.33
N ALA A 129 3.52 22.12 -15.58
CA ALA A 129 4.56 23.11 -15.82
C ALA A 129 5.44 23.33 -14.58
N LEU A 130 4.85 23.44 -13.38
CA LEU A 130 5.58 23.58 -12.11
C LEU A 130 6.41 22.33 -11.76
N LEU A 131 5.93 21.14 -12.13
CA LEU A 131 6.67 19.87 -12.06
C LEU A 131 7.73 19.75 -13.18
N LYS A 132 7.91 20.78 -14.01
CA LYS A 132 8.86 20.84 -15.13
C LYS A 132 8.69 19.66 -16.10
N PHE A 133 7.45 19.20 -16.28
CA PHE A 133 7.14 18.01 -17.11
C PHE A 133 8.00 16.78 -16.76
N GLY A 134 8.31 16.60 -15.48
CA GLY A 134 9.09 15.45 -14.98
C GLY A 134 10.61 15.58 -15.13
N LYS A 135 11.14 16.74 -15.58
CA LYS A 135 12.60 16.97 -15.71
C LYS A 135 13.30 17.40 -14.41
N GLY A 136 12.61 17.47 -13.28
CA GLY A 136 13.17 17.96 -12.01
C GLY A 136 12.95 17.05 -10.80
N SER A 137 12.80 15.74 -10.99
CA SER A 137 12.28 14.81 -9.98
C SER A 137 13.34 14.18 -9.06
N ASP A 138 14.20 14.97 -8.42
CA ASP A 138 15.14 14.47 -7.41
C ASP A 138 14.96 15.11 -6.01
N ASP A 139 13.78 15.62 -5.68
CA ASP A 139 13.43 15.96 -4.29
C ASP A 139 12.91 14.74 -3.50
N SER A 140 13.72 13.67 -3.49
CA SER A 140 13.41 12.45 -2.72
C SER A 140 13.23 12.73 -1.21
N ALA A 141 13.84 13.80 -0.69
CA ALA A 141 13.73 14.24 0.70
C ALA A 141 12.37 14.91 1.02
N GLU A 142 11.83 15.70 0.09
CA GLU A 142 10.54 16.40 0.24
C GLU A 142 9.36 15.42 0.09
N VAL A 143 9.55 14.39 -0.74
CA VAL A 143 8.64 13.25 -0.94
C VAL A 143 8.57 12.33 0.30
N ALA A 144 9.70 12.14 0.99
CA ALA A 144 9.73 11.38 2.24
C ALA A 144 8.96 12.08 3.37
N ALA A 145 9.01 13.42 3.43
CA ALA A 145 8.29 14.21 4.44
C ALA A 145 6.77 14.17 4.26
N ALA A 146 6.27 14.07 3.03
CA ALA A 146 4.83 13.96 2.80
C ALA A 146 4.30 12.53 2.78
N ALA A 147 5.21 11.58 2.58
CA ALA A 147 4.96 10.24 3.05
C ALA A 147 4.76 10.29 4.58
N ALA A 148 5.63 10.95 5.35
CA ALA A 148 5.46 11.15 6.81
C ALA A 148 4.14 11.84 7.19
N ALA A 149 3.75 12.89 6.48
CA ALA A 149 2.54 13.66 6.73
C ALA A 149 1.23 12.89 6.43
N THR A 150 1.31 11.81 5.66
CA THR A 150 0.21 10.86 5.40
C THR A 150 0.28 9.60 6.27
N GLY A 151 1.19 9.56 7.26
CA GLY A 151 1.44 8.36 8.08
C GLY A 151 2.26 7.28 7.36
N THR A 152 2.98 7.66 6.32
CA THR A 152 3.84 6.84 5.46
C THR A 152 5.33 7.27 5.47
N ALA A 153 5.89 7.72 6.61
CA ALA A 153 7.34 7.64 6.87
C ALA A 153 7.65 6.89 8.18
N ALA A 154 8.49 5.86 8.13
CA ALA A 154 8.87 5.05 9.28
C ALA A 154 10.17 5.55 9.92
N PRO A 155 10.18 5.72 11.26
CA PRO A 155 11.42 5.62 12.02
C PRO A 155 11.84 4.14 12.09
N GLY A 156 12.99 3.81 11.50
CA GLY A 156 13.64 2.52 11.70
C GLY A 156 14.15 2.38 13.13
N GLY A 157 14.09 1.18 13.70
CA GLY A 157 14.69 0.86 15.01
C GLY A 157 16.22 1.01 15.00
N ASP A 158 16.85 0.88 16.17
CA ASP A 158 18.30 1.13 16.36
C ASP A 158 19.21 0.17 15.56
N VAL A 159 18.66 -0.92 15.04
CA VAL A 159 19.38 -1.90 14.20
C VAL A 159 19.48 -1.40 12.76
N SER A 160 20.72 -1.16 12.32
CA SER A 160 21.01 -0.61 10.98
C SER A 160 20.97 -1.64 9.85
N ALA A 161 21.31 -2.91 10.12
CA ALA A 161 21.33 -3.98 9.13
C ALA A 161 21.25 -5.37 9.77
N VAL A 162 20.69 -6.35 9.05
CA VAL A 162 20.65 -7.78 9.41
C VAL A 162 21.02 -8.60 8.18
N ALA A 163 21.97 -9.54 8.30
CA ALA A 163 22.33 -10.42 7.20
C ALA A 163 21.13 -11.30 6.80
N GLY A 164 20.71 -11.22 5.53
CA GLY A 164 19.52 -11.93 5.05
C GLY A 164 19.59 -13.45 5.22
N GLY A 165 20.80 -14.02 5.13
CA GLY A 165 21.04 -15.46 5.33
C GLY A 165 20.82 -15.95 6.77
N ASP A 166 20.83 -15.06 7.76
CA ASP A 166 20.63 -15.37 9.17
C ASP A 166 19.18 -15.19 9.63
N ILE A 167 18.32 -14.64 8.77
CA ILE A 167 16.91 -14.44 9.09
C ILE A 167 16.24 -15.82 9.15
N ARG A 168 15.68 -16.15 10.32
CA ARG A 168 14.91 -17.38 10.55
C ARG A 168 13.45 -17.11 10.90
N LYS A 169 13.14 -15.90 11.36
CA LYS A 169 11.81 -15.50 11.82
C LYS A 169 11.51 -14.06 11.38
N VAL A 170 10.35 -13.86 10.79
CA VAL A 170 9.80 -12.55 10.39
C VAL A 170 8.45 -12.36 11.06
N VAL A 171 8.28 -11.26 11.79
CA VAL A 171 7.00 -10.92 12.44
C VAL A 171 6.31 -9.81 11.68
N VAL A 172 5.08 -10.05 11.23
CA VAL A 172 4.21 -9.03 10.65
C VAL A 172 3.35 -8.41 11.76
N ALA A 173 3.70 -7.21 12.19
CA ALA A 173 2.99 -6.50 13.24
C ALA A 173 1.92 -5.55 12.67
N CYS A 174 0.73 -5.55 13.28
CA CYS A 174 -0.31 -4.53 13.02
C CYS A 174 -1.02 -4.14 14.33
N ASP A 175 -1.91 -3.15 14.30
CA ASP A 175 -2.52 -2.60 15.53
C ASP A 175 -3.35 -3.66 16.30
N ALA A 176 -4.19 -4.42 15.59
CA ALA A 176 -5.11 -5.39 16.21
C ALA A 176 -4.73 -6.87 16.04
N GLY A 177 -3.70 -7.19 15.26
CA GLY A 177 -3.25 -8.57 15.02
C GLY A 177 -4.19 -9.49 14.21
N MET A 178 -5.39 -9.04 13.79
CA MET A 178 -6.45 -9.93 13.25
C MET A 178 -6.93 -9.62 11.82
N GLY A 179 -6.30 -8.67 11.12
CA GLY A 179 -6.76 -8.21 9.80
C GLY A 179 -5.71 -8.33 8.72
N SER A 180 -5.23 -7.17 8.27
CA SER A 180 -4.28 -7.02 7.18
C SER A 180 -2.93 -7.73 7.41
N SER A 181 -2.52 -7.93 8.68
CA SER A 181 -1.34 -8.71 9.04
C SER A 181 -1.45 -10.19 8.68
N VAL A 182 -2.66 -10.77 8.74
CA VAL A 182 -2.90 -12.18 8.38
C VAL A 182 -2.66 -12.40 6.89
N MET A 183 -3.11 -11.45 6.07
CA MET A 183 -2.95 -11.52 4.62
C MET A 183 -1.47 -11.38 4.21
N VAL A 184 -0.77 -10.40 4.75
CA VAL A 184 0.66 -10.19 4.48
C VAL A 184 1.49 -11.37 4.99
N ALA A 185 1.21 -11.86 6.20
CA ALA A 185 1.89 -13.04 6.74
C ALA A 185 1.63 -14.28 5.88
N GLY A 186 0.41 -14.49 5.38
CA GLY A 186 0.09 -15.59 4.48
C GLY A 186 0.86 -15.53 3.15
N GLN A 187 0.96 -14.34 2.55
CA GLN A 187 1.74 -14.12 1.32
C GLN A 187 3.23 -14.38 1.54
N LEU A 188 3.80 -13.80 2.60
CA LEU A 188 5.21 -13.95 2.94
C LEU A 188 5.54 -15.38 3.36
N LYS A 189 4.68 -16.05 4.12
CA LYS A 189 4.86 -17.46 4.50
C LYS A 189 5.00 -18.35 3.28
N LYS A 190 4.19 -18.13 2.24
CA LYS A 190 4.27 -18.88 0.98
C LYS A 190 5.59 -18.62 0.22
N LYS A 191 6.07 -17.38 0.23
CA LYS A 191 7.32 -16.96 -0.43
C LYS A 191 8.57 -17.39 0.32
N LEU A 192 8.53 -17.38 1.65
CA LEU A 192 9.69 -17.52 2.53
C LEU A 192 9.86 -18.93 3.12
N SER A 193 8.81 -19.76 3.16
CA SER A 193 8.91 -21.14 3.63
C SER A 193 9.96 -22.00 2.90
N PRO A 194 10.23 -21.84 1.58
CA PRO A 194 11.29 -22.58 0.91
C PRO A 194 12.69 -22.31 1.46
N TYR A 195 12.90 -21.16 2.11
CA TYR A 195 14.16 -20.75 2.72
C TYR A 195 14.24 -21.08 4.21
N GLY A 196 13.26 -21.83 4.75
CA GLY A 196 13.23 -22.20 6.17
C GLY A 196 12.91 -21.05 7.12
N VAL A 197 12.30 -19.97 6.61
CA VAL A 197 11.94 -18.80 7.42
C VAL A 197 10.51 -18.92 7.92
N GLU A 198 10.34 -18.80 9.23
CA GLU A 198 9.05 -18.74 9.89
C GLU A 198 8.46 -17.33 9.76
N VAL A 199 7.18 -17.24 9.41
CA VAL A 199 6.44 -15.98 9.33
C VAL A 199 5.23 -16.07 10.24
N ILE A 200 5.17 -15.16 11.21
CA ILE A 200 4.04 -15.02 12.14
C ILE A 200 3.48 -13.60 12.09
N HIS A 201 2.30 -13.38 12.66
CA HIS A 201 1.74 -12.05 12.84
C HIS A 201 1.31 -11.82 14.29
N THR A 202 1.44 -10.59 14.77
CA THR A 202 1.04 -10.21 16.13
C THR A 202 0.49 -8.78 16.15
N PRO A 203 -0.26 -8.39 17.19
CA PRO A 203 -0.38 -6.99 17.57
C PRO A 203 1.00 -6.35 17.80
N VAL A 204 1.13 -5.04 17.57
CA VAL A 204 2.39 -4.30 17.80
C VAL A 204 2.84 -4.38 19.26
N ASP A 205 1.88 -4.40 20.20
CA ASP A 205 2.18 -4.45 21.64
C ASP A 205 2.57 -5.85 22.14
N GLU A 206 2.43 -6.87 21.28
CA GLU A 206 2.71 -8.28 21.58
C GLU A 206 3.86 -8.85 20.74
N ILE A 207 4.65 -7.99 20.08
CA ILE A 207 5.82 -8.44 19.32
C ILE A 207 6.78 -9.20 20.27
N PRO A 208 7.17 -10.44 19.93
CA PRO A 208 8.14 -11.20 20.71
C PRO A 208 9.52 -10.53 20.72
N ILE A 209 10.15 -10.45 21.89
CA ILE A 209 11.42 -9.72 22.11
C ILE A 209 12.60 -10.38 21.39
N ASP A 210 12.52 -11.68 21.13
CA ASP A 210 13.51 -12.49 20.39
C ASP A 210 13.48 -12.26 18.86
N THR A 211 12.61 -11.37 18.37
CA THR A 211 12.43 -11.15 16.94
C THR A 211 13.59 -10.35 16.35
N THR A 212 14.16 -10.81 15.24
CA THR A 212 15.22 -10.10 14.52
C THR A 212 14.69 -9.14 13.45
N VAL A 213 13.59 -9.50 12.77
CA VAL A 213 12.99 -8.68 11.71
C VAL A 213 11.48 -8.52 11.95
N VAL A 214 11.04 -7.27 12.03
CA VAL A 214 9.62 -6.90 12.15
C VAL A 214 9.21 -6.14 10.89
N LEU A 215 8.18 -6.67 10.23
CA LEU A 215 7.47 -5.94 9.18
C LEU A 215 6.24 -5.30 9.78
N THR A 216 6.09 -3.99 9.62
CA THR A 216 4.94 -3.28 10.19
C THR A 216 4.48 -2.16 9.27
N GLN A 217 3.22 -1.76 9.41
CA GLN A 217 2.75 -0.57 8.73
C GLN A 217 3.52 0.63 9.25
N GLU A 218 3.83 1.55 8.35
CA GLU A 218 4.65 2.71 8.62
C GLU A 218 4.20 3.59 9.80
N GLY A 219 2.89 3.81 9.94
CA GLY A 219 2.31 4.53 11.09
C GLY A 219 2.53 3.84 12.44
N LEU A 220 2.91 2.56 12.45
CA LEU A 220 3.15 1.75 13.63
C LEU A 220 4.65 1.50 13.88
N ALA A 221 5.54 1.93 12.98
CA ALA A 221 6.98 1.66 13.06
C ALA A 221 7.61 2.24 14.34
N ALA A 222 7.23 3.46 14.74
CA ALA A 222 7.72 4.07 15.97
C ALA A 222 7.32 3.27 17.23
N ARG A 223 6.11 2.72 17.24
CA ARG A 223 5.61 1.91 18.35
C ARG A 223 6.31 0.56 18.38
N ALA A 224 6.51 -0.07 17.23
CA ALA A 224 7.26 -1.31 17.11
C ALA A 224 8.73 -1.14 17.55
N ALA A 225 9.41 -0.07 17.12
CA ALA A 225 10.78 0.23 17.51
C ALA A 225 10.94 0.42 19.04
N LYS A 226 9.97 1.09 19.68
CA LYS A 226 9.95 1.23 21.15
C LYS A 226 9.76 -0.11 21.88
N ARG A 227 8.97 -1.02 21.30
CA ARG A 227 8.70 -2.34 21.89
C ARG A 227 9.90 -3.28 21.75
N VAL A 228 10.55 -3.26 20.59
CA VAL A 228 11.70 -4.12 20.28
C VAL A 228 12.85 -3.32 19.65
N PRO A 229 13.65 -2.60 20.47
CA PRO A 229 14.74 -1.76 19.97
C PRO A 229 15.87 -2.57 19.32
N GLY A 230 16.01 -3.86 19.69
CA GLY A 230 16.99 -4.78 19.12
C GLY A 230 16.55 -5.48 17.83
N SER A 231 15.41 -5.10 17.25
CA SER A 231 14.92 -5.67 15.99
C SER A 231 15.09 -4.69 14.84
N LEU A 232 15.32 -5.23 13.64
CA LEU A 232 15.21 -4.46 12.41
C LEU A 232 13.74 -4.23 12.06
N ILE A 233 13.33 -2.97 12.06
CA ILE A 233 11.98 -2.58 11.65
C ILE A 233 11.98 -2.24 10.16
N VAL A 234 11.29 -3.05 9.38
CA VAL A 234 11.05 -2.82 7.95
C VAL A 234 9.60 -2.35 7.78
N ALA A 235 9.45 -1.08 7.45
CA ALA A 235 8.13 -0.52 7.24
C ALA A 235 7.62 -0.77 5.82
N PHE A 236 6.31 -0.97 5.71
CA PHE A 236 5.61 -1.06 4.43
C PHE A 236 4.43 -0.08 4.42
N LYS A 237 4.01 0.28 3.21
CA LYS A 237 2.92 1.24 2.93
C LYS A 237 1.64 0.53 2.55
N THR A 238 1.75 -0.51 1.72
CA THR A 238 0.61 -1.22 1.14
C THR A 238 0.60 -2.68 1.60
N TYR A 239 -0.57 -3.24 1.88
CA TYR A 239 -0.70 -4.64 2.30
C TYR A 239 -0.60 -5.65 1.14
N MET A 240 -0.52 -5.16 -0.10
CA MET A 240 -0.44 -5.98 -1.30
C MET A 240 0.60 -5.38 -2.25
N GLY A 241 1.61 -6.17 -2.62
CA GLY A 241 2.62 -5.78 -3.61
C GLY A 241 3.52 -4.63 -3.17
N ASP A 242 3.73 -4.45 -1.87
CA ASP A 242 4.67 -3.45 -1.39
C ASP A 242 6.12 -3.87 -1.67
N PRO A 243 6.97 -2.97 -2.21
CA PRO A 243 8.37 -3.28 -2.47
C PRO A 243 9.16 -3.74 -1.24
N ALA A 244 8.72 -3.40 -0.02
CA ALA A 244 9.33 -3.92 1.20
C ALA A 244 9.26 -5.45 1.31
N PHE A 245 8.18 -6.07 0.82
CA PHE A 245 8.02 -7.53 0.86
C PHE A 245 9.03 -8.21 -0.06
N ASP A 246 9.18 -7.67 -1.28
CA ASP A 246 10.13 -8.20 -2.26
C ASP A 246 11.58 -7.95 -1.79
N ARG A 247 11.87 -6.84 -1.12
CA ARG A 247 13.19 -6.59 -0.51
C ARG A 247 13.52 -7.64 0.55
N VAL A 248 12.59 -7.96 1.44
CA VAL A 248 12.81 -8.98 2.50
C VAL A 248 13.04 -10.34 1.87
N GLU A 249 12.24 -10.72 0.89
CA GLU A 249 12.42 -11.96 0.13
C GLU A 249 13.78 -12.00 -0.58
N GLN A 250 14.17 -10.90 -1.24
CA GLN A 250 15.43 -10.80 -1.94
C GLN A 250 16.63 -10.90 -0.99
N ALA A 251 16.60 -10.22 0.16
CA ALA A 251 17.64 -10.30 1.17
C ALA A 251 17.87 -11.74 1.63
N ILE A 252 16.77 -12.44 1.94
CA ILE A 252 16.81 -13.84 2.42
C ILE A 252 17.32 -14.78 1.32
N ARG A 253 16.81 -14.62 0.09
CA ARG A 253 17.17 -15.47 -1.04
C ARG A 253 18.62 -15.30 -1.49
N GLU A 254 19.12 -14.06 -1.49
CA GLU A 254 20.45 -13.70 -2.01
C GLU A 254 21.50 -13.58 -0.90
N GLY A 255 21.13 -13.76 0.37
CA GLY A 255 22.03 -13.61 1.52
C GLY A 255 22.55 -12.18 1.70
N ARG A 256 21.83 -11.18 1.20
CA ARG A 256 22.22 -9.77 1.29
C ARG A 256 21.81 -9.16 2.62
N ASP A 257 22.54 -8.14 3.05
CA ASP A 257 22.14 -7.39 4.24
C ASP A 257 20.81 -6.68 4.01
N LEU A 258 19.84 -6.95 4.86
CA LEU A 258 18.57 -6.25 4.93
C LEU A 258 18.73 -5.02 5.82
N THR A 259 18.33 -3.85 5.34
CA THR A 259 18.26 -2.62 6.13
C THR A 259 16.83 -2.11 6.16
N ALA A 260 16.52 -1.15 7.04
CA ALA A 260 15.18 -0.59 7.16
C ALA A 260 14.65 -0.09 5.80
N ASN A 261 15.52 0.52 5.01
CA ASN A 261 15.16 1.22 3.77
C ASN A 261 15.74 0.60 2.49
N GLY A 262 16.55 -0.46 2.56
CA GLY A 262 17.18 -1.03 1.36
C GLY A 262 17.83 -2.40 1.55
N LEU A 263 18.70 -2.73 0.60
CA LEU A 263 19.54 -3.92 0.60
C LEU A 263 21.01 -3.47 0.59
N GLY A 264 21.80 -3.92 1.55
CA GLY A 264 23.24 -3.72 1.61
C GLY A 264 24.01 -4.64 0.66
N GLU A 265 25.33 -4.60 0.73
CA GLU A 265 26.20 -5.52 -0.01
C GLU A 265 25.95 -6.96 0.44
N ALA A 266 26.27 -7.93 -0.42
CA ALA A 266 26.25 -9.34 -0.01
C ALA A 266 27.31 -9.51 1.07
N SER A 267 26.90 -9.86 2.29
CA SER A 267 27.85 -10.20 3.34
C SER A 267 28.73 -11.34 2.83
N GLY A 268 30.04 -11.10 2.80
CA GLY A 268 31.04 -12.03 2.32
C GLY A 268 31.15 -13.26 3.21
N ALA A 269 30.18 -14.17 3.11
CA ALA A 269 30.41 -15.59 3.30
C ALA A 269 30.70 -16.17 1.91
N ALA A 270 31.90 -16.71 1.73
CA ALA A 270 32.33 -17.34 0.48
C ALA A 270 31.25 -18.31 -0.05
N PRO A 271 31.07 -18.41 -1.39
CA PRO A 271 30.15 -19.39 -1.94
C PRO A 271 30.57 -20.77 -1.45
N ALA A 272 29.63 -21.53 -0.89
CA ALA A 272 29.82 -22.95 -0.68
C ALA A 272 30.21 -23.56 -2.03
N GLU A 273 31.48 -23.93 -2.12
CA GLU A 273 32.15 -24.42 -3.31
C GLU A 273 31.40 -25.63 -3.87
N ALA A 274 31.22 -25.61 -5.19
CA ALA A 274 30.65 -26.71 -5.95
C ALA A 274 31.54 -27.96 -5.82
N ALA A 275 31.22 -28.83 -4.87
CA ALA A 275 31.70 -30.22 -4.88
C ALA A 275 30.78 -31.05 -5.79
N ALA A 276 31.21 -31.29 -7.03
CA ALA A 276 30.65 -32.30 -7.91
C ALA A 276 31.16 -33.72 -7.48
N PRO A 277 30.57 -34.81 -8.01
CA PRO A 277 29.66 -35.69 -7.30
C PRO A 277 30.35 -36.95 -6.73
N ALA A 278 29.85 -37.46 -5.60
CA ALA A 278 30.13 -38.82 -5.17
C ALA A 278 28.84 -39.53 -4.72
N SER A 279 28.48 -40.55 -5.50
CA SER A 279 27.74 -41.77 -5.16
C SER A 279 26.34 -41.68 -4.54
N VAL A 280 25.39 -42.11 -5.36
CA VAL A 280 24.00 -42.53 -5.09
C VAL A 280 23.80 -43.23 -3.73
N ALA A 281 22.85 -42.73 -2.94
CA ALA A 281 22.05 -43.52 -2.02
C ALA A 281 20.60 -43.02 -2.06
N ALA A 282 19.66 -43.92 -2.38
CA ALA A 282 18.25 -43.61 -2.59
C ALA A 282 17.54 -43.12 -1.30
N PRO A 283 16.56 -42.20 -1.38
CA PRO A 283 15.80 -41.78 -0.21
C PRO A 283 14.78 -42.85 0.20
N ALA A 284 14.74 -43.15 1.50
CA ALA A 284 13.72 -43.96 2.14
C ALA A 284 12.33 -43.30 2.03
N ARG A 285 11.32 -44.07 1.58
CA ARG A 285 9.92 -43.64 1.46
C ARG A 285 9.30 -43.41 2.84
N LYS A 286 8.80 -42.20 3.11
CA LYS A 286 7.87 -41.95 4.24
C LYS A 286 6.50 -42.60 3.95
N ALA A 287 5.96 -43.34 4.90
CA ALA A 287 4.66 -43.99 4.82
C ALA A 287 3.51 -42.94 4.79
N LYS A 288 2.50 -43.17 3.96
CA LYS A 288 1.31 -42.29 3.81
C LYS A 288 0.32 -42.51 4.95
N SER A 289 -0.37 -41.44 5.34
CA SER A 289 -1.47 -41.45 6.31
C SER A 289 -2.61 -42.39 5.88
N ASN A 290 -3.30 -43.04 6.83
CA ASN A 290 -4.44 -43.92 6.53
C ASN A 290 -5.56 -43.20 5.77
N SER A 291 -5.73 -41.88 5.91
CA SER A 291 -6.74 -41.13 5.15
C SER A 291 -6.38 -40.97 3.66
N GLU A 292 -5.08 -40.97 3.33
CA GLU A 292 -4.63 -40.99 1.94
C GLU A 292 -4.70 -42.39 1.34
N ARG A 293 -4.52 -43.44 2.15
CA ARG A 293 -4.63 -44.85 1.70
C ARG A 293 -6.09 -45.23 1.42
N LEU A 294 -7.04 -44.74 2.22
CA LEU A 294 -8.48 -44.95 2.00
C LEU A 294 -8.94 -44.38 0.65
N ARG A 295 -8.36 -43.26 0.22
CA ARG A 295 -8.72 -42.56 -1.03
C ARG A 295 -8.26 -43.29 -2.29
N THR A 296 -7.30 -44.20 -2.16
CA THR A 296 -6.73 -44.96 -3.27
C THR A 296 -7.03 -46.46 -3.20
N ALA A 297 -7.78 -46.89 -2.18
CA ALA A 297 -8.17 -48.29 -2.04
C ALA A 297 -9.10 -48.68 -3.21
N THR A 298 -8.78 -49.79 -3.86
CA THR A 298 -9.53 -50.27 -5.04
C THR A 298 -10.36 -51.52 -4.76
N SER A 299 -10.32 -52.03 -3.53
CA SER A 299 -11.13 -53.17 -3.10
C SER A 299 -11.82 -52.90 -1.75
N VAL A 300 -12.93 -53.60 -1.53
CA VAL A 300 -13.75 -53.48 -0.31
C VAL A 300 -13.02 -54.05 0.91
N ASP A 301 -12.22 -55.11 0.73
CA ASP A 301 -11.44 -55.72 1.82
C ASP A 301 -10.34 -54.76 2.35
N GLU A 302 -9.69 -54.00 1.45
CA GLU A 302 -8.64 -53.03 1.81
C GLU A 302 -9.21 -51.83 2.58
N VAL A 303 -10.45 -51.43 2.26
CA VAL A 303 -11.16 -50.39 3.01
C VAL A 303 -11.55 -50.90 4.41
N LEU A 304 -11.95 -52.17 4.52
CA LEU A 304 -12.37 -52.77 5.79
C LEU A 304 -11.21 -52.87 6.79
N GLU A 305 -10.02 -53.28 6.31
CA GLU A 305 -8.80 -53.39 7.11
C GLU A 305 -8.28 -52.03 7.62
N LEU A 306 -8.47 -50.96 6.83
CA LEU A 306 -8.08 -49.60 7.21
C LEU A 306 -9.07 -48.92 8.16
N LEU A 307 -10.31 -49.41 8.25
CA LEU A 307 -11.38 -48.87 9.12
C LEU A 307 -11.52 -49.62 10.44
N THR A 308 -10.95 -50.82 10.58
CA THR A 308 -10.90 -51.51 11.87
C THR A 308 -9.96 -50.78 12.83
N PRO A 309 -10.44 -50.28 13.99
CA PRO A 309 -9.59 -49.63 14.97
C PRO A 309 -8.57 -50.64 15.50
N GLN A 310 -7.28 -50.30 15.43
CA GLN A 310 -6.23 -51.04 16.14
C GLN A 310 -6.43 -50.77 17.63
N GLU A 311 -6.69 -51.80 18.43
CA GLU A 311 -6.67 -51.67 19.90
C GLU A 311 -5.26 -51.21 20.30
N GLU A 312 -5.18 -50.01 20.86
CA GLU A 312 -3.93 -49.39 21.28
C GLU A 312 -3.45 -50.09 22.56
N GLU A 313 -2.43 -50.94 22.43
CA GLU A 313 -1.75 -51.60 23.53
C GLU A 313 -0.99 -50.52 24.34
N ILE A 314 -1.64 -50.03 25.40
CA ILE A 314 -1.04 -49.10 26.37
C ILE A 314 0.04 -49.87 27.13
N HIS A 315 1.32 -49.56 26.88
CA HIS A 315 2.39 -49.90 27.81
C HIS A 315 3.38 -48.76 28.02
N SER A 316 3.29 -48.23 29.26
CA SER A 316 4.27 -47.54 30.14
C SER A 316 5.09 -46.35 29.64
#